data_AF-A0A7C3FLZ8-F1
#
_entry.id   AF-A0A7C3FLZ8-F1
#
_cell.length_a   1.000
_cell.length_b   1.000
_cell.length_c   1.000
_cell.angle_alpha   90.00
_cell.angle_beta   90.00
_cell.angle_gamma   90.00
#
_symmetry.space_group_name_H-M   'P 1'
#
loop_
_entity.id
_entity.type
_entity.pdbx_description
1 polymer ?
#
loop_
_entity_poly.entity_id
_entity_poly.type
_entity_poly.pdbx_seq_one_letter_code
_entity_poly.pdbx_strand_id
1 'polypeptide(L)'
;MENLWVIRRRKRMTVSALAAKSGVPADLIREYERGQRPIPTEHLERFARALYVDPWDINTLSDAPPPPIRQPTQKQATTAKREAPAKAEKAKRKPKPKPKPKAPPPPQPARPSQIEHLRGLLKHLRRSEEELTAQLGKSLEELTRREASALLAQLQREVKTVDRKATLGKRRRPYLPESVDEFELRYLTARQQSGDEMLFHLFDGSEVRGRVVGFGPYAITVGQADGTEITLNKLAIAYYQTMREPT
;
A
#
# COMPACT_ATOMS: atom_id res chain seq x y z
N MET A 1 21.34 3.74 1.64
CA MET A 1 20.47 4.58 2.47
C MET A 1 20.08 5.81 1.66
N GLU A 2 18.80 6.18 1.66
CA GLU A 2 18.21 7.25 0.85
C GLU A 2 17.61 8.35 1.75
N ASN A 3 17.58 9.59 1.24
CA ASN A 3 16.97 10.72 1.95
C ASN A 3 15.45 10.54 2.09
N LEU A 4 14.89 10.92 3.25
CA LEU A 4 13.46 10.77 3.56
C LEU A 4 12.56 11.38 2.48
N TRP A 5 12.95 12.55 1.96
CA TRP A 5 12.19 13.26 0.93
C TRP A 5 12.20 12.53 -0.43
N VAL A 6 13.26 11.78 -0.76
CA VAL A 6 13.38 11.00 -1.99
C VAL A 6 12.39 9.83 -1.95
N ILE A 7 12.45 9.06 -0.86
CA ILE A 7 11.55 7.92 -0.62
C ILE A 7 10.09 8.39 -0.63
N ARG A 8 9.80 9.52 0.04
CA ARG A 8 8.47 10.11 0.08
C ARG A 8 7.95 10.50 -1.31
N ARG A 9 8.78 11.17 -2.13
CA ARG A 9 8.42 11.56 -3.50
C ARG A 9 8.19 10.34 -4.40
N ARG A 10 9.04 9.32 -4.30
CA ARG A 10 8.90 8.04 -5.02
C ARG A 10 7.56 7.38 -4.70
N LYS A 11 7.14 7.39 -3.43
CA LYS A 11 5.84 6.87 -2.97
C LYS A 11 4.67 7.85 -3.17
N ARG A 12 4.88 8.97 -3.90
CA ARG A 12 3.89 10.03 -4.20
C ARG A 12 3.14 10.54 -2.96
N MET A 13 3.83 10.64 -1.83
CA MET A 13 3.23 11.02 -0.56
C MET A 13 3.51 12.50 -0.26
N THR A 14 2.49 13.24 0.17
CA THR A 14 2.71 14.62 0.66
C THR A 14 3.29 14.59 2.07
N VAL A 15 3.91 15.69 2.51
CA VAL A 15 4.39 15.82 3.90
C VAL A 15 3.23 15.67 4.88
N SER A 16 2.05 16.21 4.56
CA SER A 16 0.84 16.06 5.39
C SER A 16 0.34 14.61 5.46
N ALA A 17 0.41 13.86 4.35
CA ALA A 17 0.03 12.45 4.33
C ALA A 17 1.02 11.59 5.12
N LEU A 18 2.32 11.90 5.04
CA LEU A 18 3.34 11.23 5.84
C LEU A 18 3.15 11.53 7.33
N ALA A 19 2.85 12.78 7.69
CA ALA A 19 2.54 13.17 9.08
C ALA A 19 1.34 12.39 9.63
N ALA A 20 0.25 12.32 8.86
CA ALA A 20 -0.95 11.60 9.27
C ALA A 20 -0.71 10.08 9.46
N LYS A 21 0.18 9.48 8.66
CA LYS A 21 0.50 8.05 8.76
C LYS A 21 1.53 7.70 9.82
N SER A 22 2.54 8.54 10.01
CA SER A 22 3.63 8.33 10.96
C SER A 22 3.33 8.85 12.36
N GLY A 23 2.31 9.71 12.51
CA GLY A 23 2.01 10.41 13.76
C GLY A 23 3.03 11.49 14.12
N VAL A 24 3.98 11.80 13.22
CA VAL A 24 5.00 12.84 13.42
C VAL A 24 4.49 14.17 12.84
N PRO A 25 4.64 15.31 13.54
CA PRO A 25 4.18 16.61 13.03
C PRO A 25 4.81 16.98 11.69
N ALA A 26 4.02 17.59 10.80
CA ALA A 26 4.45 17.96 9.46
C ALA A 26 5.63 18.96 9.45
N ASP A 27 5.72 19.83 10.44
CA ASP A 27 6.82 20.79 10.56
C ASP A 27 8.13 20.10 10.95
N LEU A 28 8.06 19.14 11.88
CA LEU A 28 9.20 18.30 12.26
C LEU A 28 9.73 17.48 11.07
N ILE A 29 8.82 16.94 10.25
CA ILE A 29 9.20 16.24 9.01
C ILE A 29 9.94 17.17 8.05
N ARG A 30 9.53 18.44 7.94
CA ARG A 30 10.24 19.41 7.08
C ARG A 30 11.64 19.72 7.61
N GLU A 31 11.82 19.80 8.91
CA GLU A 31 13.14 19.98 9.54
C GLU A 31 14.06 18.79 9.23
N TYR A 32 13.53 17.57 9.35
CA TYR A 32 14.25 16.35 8.98
C TYR A 32 14.60 16.29 7.51
N GLU A 33 13.64 16.56 6.61
CA GLU A 33 13.88 16.56 5.17
C GLU A 33 14.91 17.61 4.74
N ARG A 34 15.03 18.72 5.47
CA ARG A 34 16.02 19.77 5.22
C ARG A 34 17.38 19.50 5.85
N GLY A 35 17.55 18.40 6.59
CA GLY A 35 18.78 18.10 7.33
C GLY A 35 19.05 19.04 8.50
N GLN A 36 18.05 19.82 8.95
CA GLN A 36 18.21 20.75 10.08
C GLN A 36 18.31 20.01 11.42
N ARG A 37 17.77 18.79 11.48
CA ARG A 37 17.77 17.95 12.66
C ARG A 37 17.97 16.48 12.25
N PRO A 38 18.77 15.69 13.00
CA PRO A 38 18.80 14.25 12.81
C PRO A 38 17.48 13.62 13.23
N ILE A 39 17.08 12.55 12.52
CA ILE A 39 15.89 11.78 12.81
C ILE A 39 16.22 10.79 13.95
N PRO A 40 15.54 10.85 15.11
CA PRO A 40 15.72 9.87 16.17
C PRO A 40 15.18 8.50 15.74
N THR A 41 15.71 7.41 16.31
CA THR A 41 15.34 6.03 15.97
C THR A 41 13.84 5.77 16.04
N GLU A 42 13.15 6.31 17.04
CA GLU A 42 11.69 6.18 17.17
C GLU A 42 10.93 6.77 15.96
N HIS A 43 11.41 7.88 15.41
CA HIS A 43 10.80 8.51 14.24
C HIS A 43 11.18 7.77 12.96
N LEU A 44 12.39 7.21 12.87
CA LEU A 44 12.80 6.35 11.75
C LEU A 44 11.89 5.14 11.61
N GLU A 45 11.60 4.43 12.70
CA GLU A 45 10.69 3.27 12.68
C GLU A 45 9.27 3.67 12.24
N ARG A 46 8.78 4.82 12.71
CA ARG A 46 7.46 5.35 12.30
C ARG A 46 7.43 5.73 10.82
N PHE A 47 8.51 6.31 10.29
CA PHE A 47 8.62 6.63 8.87
C PHE A 47 8.76 5.39 8.00
N ALA A 48 9.59 4.42 8.41
CA ALA A 48 9.76 3.12 7.77
C ALA A 48 8.40 2.41 7.61
N ARG A 49 7.63 2.32 8.70
CA ARG A 49 6.28 1.76 8.69
C ARG A 49 5.31 2.55 7.80
N ALA A 50 5.38 3.88 7.81
CA ALA A 50 4.49 4.73 7.00
C ALA A 50 4.80 4.69 5.49
N LEU A 51 6.08 4.49 5.14
CA LEU A 51 6.60 4.47 3.78
C LEU A 51 6.76 3.06 3.18
N TYR A 52 6.58 2.02 4.00
CA TYR A 52 6.80 0.61 3.64
C TYR A 52 8.22 0.39 3.11
N VAL A 53 9.21 0.76 3.92
CA VAL A 53 10.65 0.58 3.71
C VAL A 53 11.28 0.17 5.04
N ASP A 54 12.51 -0.34 5.02
CA ASP A 54 13.21 -0.68 6.26
C ASP A 54 13.81 0.58 6.92
N PRO A 55 13.93 0.62 8.27
CA PRO A 55 14.53 1.77 8.97
C PRO A 55 15.94 2.09 8.49
N TRP A 56 16.70 1.06 8.11
CA TRP A 56 18.07 1.15 7.58
C TRP A 56 18.14 1.77 6.17
N ASP A 57 17.02 1.81 5.44
CA ASP A 57 16.97 2.46 4.13
C ASP A 57 16.88 3.97 4.22
N ILE A 58 16.53 4.53 5.38
CA ILE A 58 16.31 5.96 5.58
C ILE A 58 17.57 6.59 6.18
N ASN A 59 18.09 7.62 5.53
CA ASN A 59 19.17 8.43 6.09
C ASN A 59 18.72 9.10 7.39
N THR A 60 19.50 8.89 8.46
CA THR A 60 19.32 9.54 9.76
C THR A 60 19.41 11.07 9.65
N LEU A 61 20.22 11.58 8.72
CA LEU A 61 20.34 12.99 8.39
C LEU A 61 20.13 13.15 6.88
N SER A 62 19.03 13.77 6.48
CA SER A 62 18.74 13.96 5.06
C SER A 62 19.45 15.18 4.49
N ASP A 63 19.95 15.09 3.25
CA ASP A 63 20.38 16.29 2.54
C ASP A 63 19.18 17.14 2.16
N ALA A 64 19.33 18.46 2.28
CA ALA A 64 18.27 19.39 1.91
C ALA A 64 17.80 19.13 0.46
N PRO A 65 16.47 19.03 0.22
CA PRO A 65 15.97 18.80 -1.12
C PRO A 65 16.42 19.95 -2.02
N PRO A 66 16.78 19.67 -3.30
CA PRO A 66 17.14 20.72 -4.24
C PRO A 66 15.99 21.73 -4.31
N PRO A 67 16.31 23.04 -4.34
CA PRO A 67 15.30 24.08 -4.41
C PRO A 67 14.37 23.77 -5.59
N PRO A 68 13.04 23.93 -5.43
CA PRO A 68 12.12 23.68 -6.52
C PRO A 68 12.55 24.55 -7.70
N ILE A 69 12.90 23.91 -8.83
CA ILE A 69 13.10 24.60 -10.10
C ILE A 69 11.78 25.33 -10.36
N ARG A 70 11.80 26.65 -10.16
CA ARG A 70 10.64 27.49 -10.41
C ARG A 70 10.38 27.44 -11.90
N GLN A 71 9.47 26.56 -12.33
CA GLN A 71 8.84 26.75 -13.62
C GLN A 71 8.18 28.14 -13.57
N PRO A 72 8.48 29.03 -14.53
CA PRO A 72 7.92 30.38 -14.54
C PRO A 72 6.41 30.28 -14.78
N THR A 73 5.64 30.10 -13.72
CA THR A 73 4.22 30.38 -13.72
C THR A 73 4.09 31.88 -13.66
N GLN A 74 3.80 32.47 -14.81
CA GLN A 74 3.29 33.83 -14.93
C GLN A 74 2.10 33.98 -13.98
N LYS A 75 2.32 34.70 -12.89
CA LYS A 75 1.39 35.66 -12.28
C LYS A 75 2.14 36.45 -11.22
N GLN A 76 2.61 37.61 -11.66
CA GLN A 76 3.08 38.71 -10.84
C GLN A 76 1.94 39.29 -9.98
N ALA A 77 2.37 40.16 -9.06
CA ALA A 77 1.64 41.11 -8.21
C ALA A 77 1.44 40.63 -6.75
N THR A 78 2.44 40.79 -5.89
CA THR A 78 2.85 41.99 -5.13
C THR A 78 2.11 42.16 -3.80
N THR A 79 2.89 42.14 -2.70
CA THR A 79 2.90 43.04 -1.53
C THR A 79 3.45 42.24 -0.33
N ALA A 80 4.72 42.43 0.00
CA ALA A 80 5.21 43.45 0.92
C ALA A 80 4.89 43.12 2.39
N LYS A 81 5.91 42.55 3.04
CA LYS A 81 6.34 42.78 4.43
C LYS A 81 5.48 43.78 5.20
N ARG A 82 4.78 43.32 6.24
CA ARG A 82 4.39 44.17 7.36
C ARG A 82 4.34 43.40 8.66
N GLU A 83 5.00 43.98 9.65
CA GLU A 83 5.09 43.58 11.04
C GLU A 83 3.72 43.36 11.67
N ALA A 84 3.71 42.54 12.72
CA ALA A 84 2.57 42.37 13.61
C ALA A 84 2.12 43.72 14.21
N PRO A 85 0.80 43.88 14.39
CA PRO A 85 0.35 44.18 15.75
C PRO A 85 -0.85 43.34 16.18
N ALA A 86 -1.10 43.43 17.48
CA ALA A 86 -2.00 42.65 18.30
C ALA A 86 -3.50 42.75 17.96
N LYS A 87 -4.23 41.74 18.47
CA LYS A 87 -5.65 41.71 18.89
C LYS A 87 -6.60 42.71 18.20
N ALA A 88 -7.46 42.19 17.32
CA ALA A 88 -8.72 42.83 16.93
C ALA A 88 -9.80 41.78 16.58
N GLU A 89 -11.03 42.18 16.84
CA GLU A 89 -12.25 41.39 17.04
C GLU A 89 -12.73 40.52 15.85
N LYS A 90 -13.52 39.51 16.22
CA LYS A 90 -14.33 38.65 15.35
C LYS A 90 -15.37 39.48 14.58
N ALA A 91 -15.00 40.03 13.42
CA ALA A 91 -15.96 40.54 12.46
C ALA A 91 -16.68 39.38 11.75
N LYS A 92 -17.99 39.27 11.97
CA LYS A 92 -18.92 38.31 11.33
C LYS A 92 -18.84 38.46 9.80
N ARG A 93 -18.17 37.50 9.14
CA ARG A 93 -18.17 37.37 7.68
C ARG A 93 -19.58 37.09 7.18
N LYS A 94 -20.16 38.01 6.41
CA LYS A 94 -21.43 37.79 5.68
C LYS A 94 -21.27 36.59 4.73
N PRO A 95 -22.26 35.68 4.64
CA PRO A 95 -22.20 34.54 3.73
C PRO A 95 -22.22 35.02 2.27
N LYS A 96 -21.28 34.53 1.46
CA LYS A 96 -21.25 34.79 0.01
C LYS A 96 -22.52 34.21 -0.64
N PRO A 97 -23.17 34.93 -1.58
CA PRO A 97 -24.35 34.43 -2.28
C PRO A 97 -23.99 33.19 -3.10
N LYS A 98 -24.83 32.15 -3.03
CA LYS A 98 -24.66 30.92 -3.81
C LYS A 98 -24.83 31.24 -5.31
N PRO A 99 -23.92 30.78 -6.18
CA PRO A 99 -24.03 31.00 -7.62
C PRO A 99 -25.29 30.32 -8.17
N LYS A 100 -26.04 31.04 -9.01
CA LYS A 100 -27.24 30.53 -9.68
C LYS A 100 -26.88 29.34 -10.59
N PRO A 101 -27.72 28.29 -10.67
CA PRO A 101 -27.46 27.13 -11.53
C PRO A 101 -27.46 27.57 -13.01
N LYS A 102 -26.34 27.37 -13.71
CA LYS A 102 -26.26 27.53 -15.16
C LYS A 102 -27.06 26.42 -15.85
N ALA A 103 -27.72 26.75 -16.95
CA ALA A 103 -28.43 25.77 -17.78
C ALA A 103 -27.50 24.61 -18.19
N PRO A 104 -28.00 23.36 -18.26
CA PRO A 104 -27.18 22.22 -18.60
C PRO A 104 -26.63 22.37 -20.03
N PRO A 105 -25.35 22.05 -20.26
CA PRO A 105 -24.78 22.09 -21.61
C PRO A 105 -25.45 21.06 -22.52
N PRO A 106 -25.44 21.28 -23.86
CA PRO A 106 -26.03 20.36 -24.83
C PRO A 106 -25.38 18.96 -24.75
N PRO A 107 -26.12 17.89 -25.12
CA PRO A 107 -25.62 16.52 -25.07
C PRO A 107 -24.44 16.35 -26.03
N GLN A 108 -23.24 16.20 -25.48
CA GLN A 108 -22.04 15.85 -26.23
C GLN A 108 -21.92 14.31 -26.33
N PRO A 109 -21.37 13.77 -27.42
CA PRO A 109 -21.06 12.35 -27.52
C PRO A 109 -20.06 11.92 -26.42
N ALA A 110 -20.07 10.64 -26.07
CA ALA A 110 -19.13 10.08 -25.10
C ALA A 110 -17.68 10.28 -25.58
N ARG A 111 -16.78 10.53 -24.63
CA ARG A 111 -15.35 10.61 -24.95
C ARG A 111 -14.83 9.20 -25.24
N PRO A 112 -13.89 9.04 -26.18
CA PRO A 112 -13.30 7.72 -26.48
C PRO A 112 -12.71 7.05 -25.23
N SER A 113 -12.08 7.82 -24.35
CA SER A 113 -11.55 7.32 -23.08
C SER A 113 -12.62 6.83 -22.10
N GLN A 114 -13.86 7.33 -22.19
CA GLN A 114 -14.97 6.82 -21.38
C GLN A 114 -15.46 5.47 -21.91
N ILE A 115 -15.46 5.28 -23.23
CA ILE A 115 -15.85 4.02 -23.89
C ILE A 115 -14.82 2.93 -23.58
N GLU A 116 -13.52 3.24 -23.67
CA GLU A 116 -12.44 2.31 -23.29
C GLU A 116 -12.56 1.88 -21.82
N HIS A 117 -12.86 2.82 -20.92
CA HIS A 117 -13.04 2.51 -19.50
C HIS A 117 -14.28 1.64 -19.25
N LEU A 118 -15.39 1.87 -19.97
CA LEU A 118 -16.56 1.00 -19.92
C LEU A 118 -16.19 -0.43 -20.35
N ARG A 119 -15.48 -0.60 -21.47
CA ARG A 119 -14.99 -1.91 -21.94
C ARG A 119 -14.09 -2.60 -20.91
N GLY A 120 -13.19 -1.85 -20.27
CA GLY A 120 -12.34 -2.37 -19.19
C GLY A 120 -13.12 -2.87 -17.97
N LEU A 121 -14.15 -2.13 -17.55
CA LEU A 121 -15.02 -2.55 -16.44
C LEU A 121 -15.87 -3.77 -16.78
N LEU A 122 -16.35 -3.89 -18.03
CA LEU A 122 -17.10 -5.07 -18.48
C LEU A 122 -16.25 -6.33 -18.45
N LYS A 123 -14.99 -6.25 -18.89
CA LYS A 123 -14.04 -7.36 -18.80
C LYS A 123 -13.83 -7.81 -17.35
N HIS A 124 -13.74 -6.87 -16.40
CA HIS A 124 -13.57 -7.19 -14.99
C HIS A 124 -14.82 -7.85 -14.38
N LEU A 125 -16.00 -7.41 -14.81
CA LEU A 125 -17.30 -8.00 -14.41
C LEU A 125 -17.66 -9.27 -15.21
N ARG A 126 -16.84 -9.67 -16.18
CA ARG A 126 -17.09 -10.78 -17.12
C ARG A 126 -18.42 -10.67 -17.87
N ARG A 127 -18.85 -9.45 -18.20
CA ARG A 127 -20.01 -9.17 -19.06
C ARG A 127 -19.57 -8.89 -20.49
N SER A 128 -20.41 -9.24 -21.46
CA SER A 128 -20.15 -8.92 -22.87
C SER A 128 -20.63 -7.51 -23.21
N GLU A 129 -20.05 -6.93 -24.26
CA GLU A 129 -20.54 -5.64 -24.81
C GLU A 129 -21.96 -5.80 -25.37
N GLU A 130 -22.28 -6.96 -25.95
CA GLU A 130 -23.58 -7.32 -26.51
C GLU A 130 -24.71 -7.35 -25.47
N GLU A 131 -24.44 -7.88 -24.27
CA GLU A 131 -25.40 -7.86 -23.16
C GLU A 131 -25.76 -6.43 -22.76
N LEU A 132 -24.76 -5.54 -22.74
CA LEU A 132 -24.98 -4.15 -22.34
C LEU A 132 -25.69 -3.34 -23.43
N THR A 133 -25.38 -3.59 -24.70
CA THR A 133 -26.07 -2.94 -25.82
C THR A 133 -27.51 -3.42 -25.96
N ALA A 134 -27.79 -4.71 -25.72
CA ALA A 134 -29.15 -5.24 -25.63
C ALA A 134 -29.95 -4.59 -24.49
N GLN A 135 -29.31 -4.31 -23.36
CA GLN A 135 -29.96 -3.67 -22.22
C GLN A 135 -30.22 -2.16 -22.43
N LEU A 136 -29.33 -1.47 -23.16
CA LEU A 136 -29.44 -0.03 -23.42
C LEU A 136 -30.20 0.30 -24.71
N GLY A 137 -30.38 -0.68 -25.59
CA GLY A 137 -30.97 -0.50 -26.92
C GLY A 137 -30.15 0.40 -27.86
N LYS A 138 -28.89 0.70 -27.49
CA LYS A 138 -27.97 1.60 -28.21
C LYS A 138 -26.54 1.08 -28.09
N SER A 139 -25.70 1.37 -29.08
CA SER A 139 -24.28 1.00 -29.01
C SER A 139 -23.53 1.87 -27.99
N LEU A 140 -22.40 1.38 -27.47
CA LEU A 140 -21.56 2.15 -26.55
C LEU A 140 -21.02 3.45 -27.18
N GLU A 141 -20.91 3.49 -28.50
CA GLU A 141 -20.37 4.61 -29.28
C GLU A 141 -21.40 5.72 -29.50
N GLU A 142 -22.69 5.38 -29.45
CA GLU A 142 -23.81 6.31 -29.56
C GLU A 142 -24.21 6.93 -28.21
N LEU A 143 -23.58 6.52 -27.12
CA LEU A 143 -23.88 7.06 -25.80
C LEU A 143 -23.51 8.54 -25.71
N THR A 144 -24.40 9.31 -25.09
CA THR A 144 -24.05 10.66 -24.68
C THR A 144 -23.07 10.62 -23.51
N ARG A 145 -22.27 11.67 -23.34
CA ARG A 145 -21.32 11.81 -22.23
C ARG A 145 -21.99 11.64 -20.85
N ARG A 146 -23.24 12.07 -20.72
CA ARG A 146 -24.02 11.96 -19.48
C ARG A 146 -24.43 10.52 -19.21
N GLU A 147 -24.91 9.80 -20.21
CA GLU A 147 -25.27 8.39 -20.12
C GLU A 147 -24.03 7.53 -19.84
N ALA A 148 -22.94 7.75 -20.59
CA ALA A 148 -21.67 7.04 -20.38
C ALA A 148 -21.11 7.27 -18.97
N SER A 149 -21.18 8.50 -18.44
CA SER A 149 -20.76 8.80 -17.08
C SER A 149 -21.66 8.15 -16.01
N ALA A 150 -22.96 8.05 -16.26
CA ALA A 150 -23.90 7.40 -15.35
C ALA A 150 -23.65 5.88 -15.30
N LEU A 151 -23.45 5.26 -16.47
CA LEU A 151 -23.09 3.85 -16.62
C LEU A 151 -21.76 3.53 -15.95
N LEU A 152 -20.73 4.35 -16.15
CA LEU A 152 -19.44 4.21 -15.46
C LEU A 152 -19.62 4.20 -13.94
N ALA A 153 -20.39 5.15 -13.40
CA ALA A 153 -20.66 5.23 -11.97
C ALA A 153 -21.46 4.03 -11.43
N GLN A 154 -22.32 3.42 -12.24
CA GLN A 154 -23.04 2.20 -11.89
C GLN A 154 -22.11 0.99 -11.88
N LEU A 155 -21.37 0.75 -12.98
CA LEU A 155 -20.47 -0.40 -13.09
C LEU A 155 -19.34 -0.35 -12.05
N GLN A 156 -18.78 0.83 -11.75
CA GLN A 156 -17.80 0.99 -10.68
C GLN A 156 -18.35 0.64 -9.30
N ARG A 157 -19.64 0.94 -9.04
CA ARG A 157 -20.30 0.53 -7.79
C ARG A 157 -20.44 -0.99 -7.74
N GLU A 158 -20.85 -1.61 -8.84
CA GLU A 158 -20.95 -3.08 -8.93
C GLU A 158 -19.60 -3.76 -8.70
N VAL A 159 -18.52 -3.33 -9.37
CA VAL A 159 -17.15 -3.84 -9.13
C VAL A 159 -16.77 -3.75 -7.65
N LYS A 160 -16.97 -2.57 -7.05
CA LYS A 160 -16.67 -2.36 -5.62
C LYS A 160 -17.46 -3.30 -4.71
N THR A 161 -18.71 -3.66 -5.06
CA THR A 161 -19.48 -4.63 -4.27
C THR A 161 -18.99 -6.06 -4.42
N VAL A 162 -18.55 -6.47 -5.62
CA VAL A 162 -17.97 -7.80 -5.88
C VAL A 162 -16.67 -7.95 -5.12
N ASP A 163 -15.76 -6.97 -5.21
CA ASP A 163 -14.50 -6.96 -4.47
C ASP A 163 -14.70 -6.94 -2.95
N ARG A 164 -15.70 -6.20 -2.48
CA ARG A 164 -16.02 -6.13 -1.05
C ARG A 164 -16.56 -7.47 -0.53
N LYS A 165 -17.37 -8.20 -1.30
CA LYS A 165 -17.81 -9.56 -0.94
C LYS A 165 -16.63 -10.54 -0.91
N ALA A 166 -15.70 -10.44 -1.87
CA ALA A 166 -14.49 -11.27 -1.88
C ALA A 166 -13.56 -11.00 -0.68
N THR A 167 -13.53 -9.76 -0.18
CA THR A 167 -12.67 -9.36 0.95
C THR A 167 -13.31 -9.55 2.32
N LEU A 168 -14.64 -9.65 2.43
CA LEU A 168 -15.35 -9.88 3.70
C LEU A 168 -15.10 -11.26 4.33
N GLY A 169 -14.53 -12.22 3.60
CA GLY A 169 -14.08 -13.52 4.14
C GLY A 169 -12.64 -13.55 4.64
N LYS A 170 -11.82 -12.56 4.30
CA LYS A 170 -10.41 -12.50 4.72
C LYS A 170 -10.31 -11.61 5.95
N ARG A 171 -10.49 -12.21 7.14
CA ARG A 171 -10.10 -11.58 8.41
C ARG A 171 -8.66 -11.10 8.26
N ARG A 172 -8.46 -9.78 8.20
CA ARG A 172 -7.14 -9.16 8.24
C ARG A 172 -6.51 -9.49 9.59
N ARG A 173 -5.72 -10.56 9.61
CA ARG A 173 -4.78 -10.79 10.70
C ARG A 173 -3.76 -9.63 10.69
N PRO A 174 -3.26 -9.18 11.83
CA PRO A 174 -2.14 -8.24 11.86
C PRO A 174 -0.93 -8.97 11.25
N TYR A 175 -0.60 -8.65 9.99
CA TYR A 175 0.43 -9.36 9.23
C TYR A 175 1.83 -8.93 9.67
N LEU A 176 2.62 -9.92 10.09
CA LEU A 176 4.05 -10.00 9.79
C LEU A 176 4.20 -10.07 8.25
N PRO A 177 5.27 -9.53 7.62
CA PRO A 177 5.35 -9.48 6.16
C PRO A 177 5.09 -10.85 5.52
N GLU A 178 4.11 -10.93 4.60
CA GLU A 178 3.69 -12.17 3.91
C GLU A 178 4.86 -12.93 3.25
N SER A 179 5.99 -12.24 3.03
CA SER A 179 7.23 -12.80 2.49
C SER A 179 7.88 -13.86 3.39
N VAL A 180 7.74 -13.76 4.72
CA VAL A 180 8.41 -14.71 5.65
C VAL A 180 7.64 -16.03 5.70
N ASP A 181 6.31 -15.97 5.79
CA ASP A 181 5.45 -17.16 5.80
C ASP A 181 5.46 -17.89 4.45
N GLU A 182 5.48 -17.16 3.33
CA GLU A 182 5.60 -17.79 2.01
C GLU A 182 6.95 -18.46 1.80
N PHE A 183 8.04 -17.87 2.28
CA PHE A 183 9.37 -18.45 2.17
C PHE A 183 9.46 -19.75 2.97
N GLU A 184 9.03 -19.74 4.23
CA GLU A 184 9.01 -20.93 5.08
C GLU A 184 8.15 -22.03 4.48
N LEU A 185 6.94 -21.70 4.00
CA LEU A 185 6.05 -22.64 3.34
C LEU A 185 6.73 -23.32 2.15
N ARG A 186 7.35 -22.54 1.26
CA ARG A 186 8.07 -23.07 0.08
C ARG A 186 9.26 -23.93 0.49
N TYR A 187 10.02 -23.48 1.48
CA TYR A 187 11.20 -24.19 1.97
C TYR A 187 10.81 -25.55 2.58
N LEU A 188 9.88 -25.58 3.52
CA LEU A 188 9.46 -26.83 4.17
C LEU A 188 8.73 -27.77 3.21
N THR A 189 7.96 -27.24 2.25
CA THR A 189 7.36 -28.05 1.17
C THR A 189 8.44 -28.75 0.36
N ALA A 190 9.48 -28.01 -0.05
CA ALA A 190 10.58 -28.59 -0.82
C ALA A 190 11.32 -29.69 -0.04
N ARG A 191 11.49 -29.52 1.29
CA ARG A 191 12.15 -30.52 2.15
C ARG A 191 11.30 -31.75 2.42
N GLN A 192 10.00 -31.57 2.59
CA GLN A 192 9.05 -32.67 2.69
C GLN A 192 9.04 -33.52 1.41
N GLN A 193 9.09 -32.88 0.24
CA GLN A 193 9.12 -33.56 -1.06
C GLN A 193 10.46 -34.23 -1.36
N SER A 194 11.58 -33.62 -1.02
CA SER A 194 12.90 -34.21 -1.25
C SER A 194 13.24 -35.32 -0.25
N GLY A 195 12.63 -35.30 0.94
CA GLY A 195 12.96 -36.23 2.01
C GLY A 195 14.38 -36.05 2.55
N ASP A 196 14.99 -34.88 2.34
CA ASP A 196 16.32 -34.56 2.88
C ASP A 196 16.29 -34.59 4.41
N GLU A 197 17.39 -35.03 5.04
CA GLU A 197 17.54 -34.90 6.48
C GLU A 197 17.82 -33.45 6.90
N MET A 198 17.21 -33.07 8.01
CA MET A 198 17.32 -31.75 8.60
C MET A 198 17.72 -31.85 10.08
N LEU A 199 18.43 -30.82 10.52
CA LEU A 199 18.79 -30.59 11.91
C LEU A 199 18.02 -29.38 12.43
N PHE A 200 17.28 -29.58 13.52
CA PHE A 200 16.52 -28.55 14.22
C PHE A 200 17.21 -28.25 15.55
N HIS A 201 17.62 -27.01 15.77
CA HIS A 201 18.18 -26.55 17.04
C HIS A 201 17.07 -25.88 17.85
N LEU A 202 16.86 -26.32 19.09
CA LEU A 202 15.85 -25.79 19.99
C LEU A 202 16.45 -24.74 20.94
N PHE A 203 15.60 -23.87 21.50
CA PHE A 203 16.04 -22.81 22.43
C PHE A 203 16.61 -23.34 23.76
N ASP A 204 16.28 -24.57 24.14
CA ASP A 204 16.85 -25.24 25.32
C ASP A 204 18.24 -25.85 25.05
N GLY A 205 18.77 -25.70 23.82
CA GLY A 205 20.04 -26.24 23.39
C GLY A 205 19.98 -27.68 22.89
N SER A 206 18.81 -28.33 22.93
CA SER A 206 18.65 -29.67 22.36
C SER A 206 18.56 -29.64 20.84
N GLU A 207 18.86 -30.78 20.22
CA GLU A 207 18.84 -30.96 18.77
C GLU A 207 17.90 -32.11 18.39
N VAL A 208 17.12 -31.89 17.33
CA VAL A 208 16.27 -32.93 16.74
C VAL A 208 16.67 -33.13 15.29
N ARG A 209 16.88 -34.39 14.91
CA ARG A 209 17.28 -34.80 13.55
C ARG A 209 16.19 -35.64 12.92
N GLY A 210 15.96 -35.42 11.63
CA GLY A 210 15.07 -36.26 10.84
C GLY A 210 14.54 -35.56 9.60
N ARG A 211 13.51 -36.14 8.99
CA ARG A 211 12.90 -35.65 7.75
C ARG A 211 11.57 -34.97 8.07
N VAL A 212 11.26 -33.87 7.37
CA VAL A 212 9.96 -33.21 7.54
C VAL A 212 8.88 -34.10 6.93
N VAL A 213 7.96 -34.61 7.75
CA VAL A 213 6.82 -35.42 7.30
C VAL A 213 5.54 -34.59 7.21
N GLY A 214 5.46 -33.47 7.93
CA GLY A 214 4.36 -32.53 7.85
C GLY A 214 4.66 -31.23 8.58
N PHE A 215 3.97 -30.15 8.24
CA PHE A 215 4.12 -28.89 8.95
C PHE A 215 2.84 -28.04 8.84
N GLY A 216 2.70 -27.10 9.77
CA GLY A 216 1.59 -26.17 9.81
C GLY A 216 2.02 -24.81 10.33
N PRO A 217 1.06 -23.94 10.66
CA PRO A 217 1.37 -22.58 11.12
C PRO A 217 2.20 -22.52 12.41
N TYR A 218 2.09 -23.54 13.28
CA TYR A 218 2.70 -23.52 14.62
C TYR A 218 3.61 -24.71 14.90
N ALA A 219 3.62 -25.74 14.06
CA ALA A 219 4.34 -26.96 14.33
C ALA A 219 4.97 -27.56 13.06
N ILE A 220 6.04 -28.33 13.27
CA ILE A 220 6.73 -29.14 12.26
C ILE A 220 6.81 -30.56 12.81
N THR A 221 6.36 -31.54 12.03
CA THR A 221 6.47 -32.96 12.37
C THR A 221 7.66 -33.54 11.63
N VAL A 222 8.54 -34.17 12.40
CA VAL A 222 9.82 -34.71 11.95
C VAL A 222 9.79 -36.22 12.15
N GLY A 223 9.95 -36.98 11.06
CA GLY A 223 10.12 -38.43 11.10
C GLY A 223 11.59 -38.79 11.33
N GLN A 224 11.84 -39.64 12.31
CA GLN A 224 13.17 -40.14 12.67
C GLN A 224 13.50 -41.46 11.95
N ALA A 225 14.78 -41.85 11.98
CA ALA A 225 15.27 -43.05 11.30
C ALA A 225 14.69 -44.36 11.88
N ASP A 226 14.25 -44.34 13.14
CA ASP A 226 13.59 -45.47 13.82
C ASP A 226 12.08 -45.58 13.49
N GLY A 227 11.56 -44.69 12.63
CA GLY A 227 10.15 -44.63 12.26
C GLY A 227 9.27 -43.88 13.27
N THR A 228 9.84 -43.32 14.34
CA THR A 228 9.10 -42.46 15.26
C THR A 228 8.87 -41.08 14.66
N GLU A 229 7.77 -40.43 15.07
CA GLU A 229 7.44 -39.07 14.67
C GLU A 229 7.50 -38.13 15.88
N ILE A 230 8.19 -37.01 15.72
CA ILE A 230 8.29 -35.97 16.74
C ILE A 230 7.65 -34.69 16.21
N THR A 231 6.70 -34.14 16.95
CA THR A 231 6.10 -32.83 16.63
C THR A 231 6.81 -31.72 17.42
N LEU A 232 7.44 -30.81 16.69
CA LEU A 232 8.13 -29.65 17.24
C LEU A 232 7.24 -28.41 17.12
N ASN A 233 7.13 -27.64 18.20
CA ASN A 233 6.52 -26.32 18.16
C ASN A 233 7.51 -25.32 17.54
N LYS A 234 7.09 -24.56 16.53
CA LYS A 234 7.95 -23.57 15.85
C LYS A 234 8.53 -22.53 16.81
N LEU A 235 7.82 -22.19 17.88
CA LEU A 235 8.32 -21.26 18.90
C LEU A 235 9.44 -21.85 19.78
N ALA A 236 9.59 -23.17 19.80
CA ALA A 236 10.68 -23.84 20.51
C ALA A 236 11.94 -23.97 19.64
N ILE A 237 11.83 -23.74 18.32
CA ILE A 237 12.93 -23.89 17.38
C ILE A 237 13.67 -22.56 17.25
N ALA A 238 14.97 -22.57 17.51
CA ALA A 238 15.83 -21.42 17.32
C ALA A 238 16.17 -21.23 15.83
N TYR A 239 16.61 -22.30 15.16
CA TYR A 239 16.83 -22.36 13.72
C TYR A 239 16.89 -23.81 13.26
N TYR A 240 16.81 -24.03 11.95
CA TYR A 240 16.97 -25.35 11.34
C TYR A 240 17.73 -25.26 10.01
N GLN A 241 18.45 -26.32 9.67
CA GLN A 241 19.25 -26.39 8.45
C GLN A 241 19.21 -27.80 7.85
N THR A 242 19.42 -27.88 6.55
CA THR A 242 19.59 -29.15 5.85
C THR A 242 20.96 -29.74 6.14
N MET A 243 21.00 -31.04 6.40
CA MET A 243 22.23 -31.83 6.57
C MET A 243 22.80 -32.24 5.20
N ARG A 244 22.90 -31.30 4.25
CA ARG A 244 23.66 -31.56 3.01
C ARG A 244 25.12 -31.25 3.27
N GLU A 245 25.98 -32.22 3.01
CA GLU A 245 27.40 -31.95 2.82
C GLU A 245 27.56 -30.94 1.67
N PRO A 246 28.35 -29.87 1.84
CA PRO A 246 28.67 -28.96 0.75
C PRO A 246 29.55 -29.70 -0.26
N THR A 247 28.97 -30.08 -1.40
CA THR A 247 29.71 -30.42 -2.63
C THR A 247 30.27 -29.18 -3.29
#